data_AF-A0AAW2XVA4-F1
#
_entry.id   AF-A0AAW2XVA4-F1
#
_cell.length_a   1.000
_cell.length_b   1.000
_cell.length_c   1.000
_cell.angle_alpha   90.00
_cell.angle_beta   90.00
_cell.angle_gamma   90.00
#
_symmetry.space_group_name_H-M   'P 1'
#
loop_
_entity.id
_entity.type
_entity.pdbx_description
1 polymer ?
#
loop_
_entity_poly.entity_id
_entity_poly.type
_entity_poly.pdbx_seq_one_letter_code
_entity_poly.pdbx_strand_id
1 'polypeptide(L)'
;MENSLPLNDWHVRKTHLLINRLHAFLHGIALLALFYYRLTSLTQIIKNKNTTLLLPHVLIFISELILSFIWLLSQPSKWKPIVRTVYPERLPGDEKLPSIDVFVCTADPSKEPCLKVMNTVISALALDYPS
;
A
#
# COMPACT_ATOMS: atom_id res chain seq x y z
N MET A 1 -34.23 4.54 -21.96
CA MET A 1 -32.88 4.34 -21.41
C MET A 1 -33.08 3.63 -20.08
N GLU A 2 -33.01 2.30 -20.08
CA GLU A 2 -33.23 1.51 -18.86
C GLU A 2 -32.22 1.91 -17.79
N ASN A 3 -32.70 2.14 -16.57
CA ASN A 3 -31.87 2.39 -15.40
C ASN A 3 -31.16 1.08 -15.01
N SER A 4 -30.14 0.68 -15.77
CA SER A 4 -29.35 -0.52 -15.47
C SER A 4 -28.54 -0.29 -14.18
N LEU A 5 -28.60 -1.26 -13.27
CA LEU A 5 -27.80 -1.24 -12.04
C LEU A 5 -26.29 -1.16 -12.36
N PRO A 6 -25.47 -0.54 -11.48
CA PRO A 6 -24.04 -0.43 -11.71
C PRO A 6 -23.37 -1.81 -11.66
N LEU A 7 -22.45 -2.08 -12.59
CA LEU A 7 -21.63 -3.31 -12.64
C LEU A 7 -20.52 -3.34 -11.58
N ASN A 8 -20.11 -2.16 -11.12
CA ASN A 8 -19.09 -1.94 -10.12
C ASN A 8 -19.44 -0.72 -9.27
N ASP A 9 -19.00 -0.72 -8.01
CA ASP A 9 -19.13 0.43 -7.14
C ASP A 9 -17.82 0.69 -6.39
N TRP A 10 -17.61 1.95 -6.00
CA TRP A 10 -16.45 2.42 -5.26
C TRP A 10 -16.92 3.04 -3.96
N HIS A 11 -16.70 2.34 -2.86
CA HIS A 11 -17.08 2.84 -1.55
C HIS A 11 -15.87 2.96 -0.64
N VAL A 12 -15.90 3.97 0.24
CA VAL A 12 -14.84 4.20 1.22
C VAL A 12 -15.18 3.45 2.49
N ARG A 13 -14.22 2.68 3.03
CA ARG A 13 -14.38 2.01 4.32
C ARG A 13 -14.25 3.04 5.45
N LYS A 14 -15.38 3.61 5.88
CA LYS A 14 -15.45 4.71 6.86
C LYS A 14 -14.74 4.42 8.18
N THR A 15 -14.92 3.23 8.74
CA THR A 15 -14.27 2.82 10.00
C THR A 15 -12.76 2.84 9.89
N HIS A 16 -12.22 2.23 8.83
CA HIS A 16 -10.78 2.17 8.57
C HIS A 16 -10.19 3.55 8.26
N LEU A 17 -10.95 4.43 7.61
CA LEU A 17 -10.56 5.81 7.37
C LEU A 17 -10.40 6.59 8.70
N LEU A 18 -11.34 6.43 9.63
CA LEU A 18 -11.24 7.08 10.95
C LEU A 18 -10.06 6.55 11.75
N ILE A 19 -9.88 5.23 11.80
CA ILE A 19 -8.76 4.59 12.50
C ILE A 19 -7.42 5.07 11.91
N ASN A 20 -7.28 5.07 10.59
CA ASN A 20 -6.06 5.52 9.92
C ASN A 20 -5.73 6.99 10.21
N ARG A 21 -6.74 7.86 10.20
CA ARG A 21 -6.56 9.29 10.51
C ARG A 21 -6.15 9.51 11.96
N LEU A 22 -6.83 8.87 12.90
CA LEU A 22 -6.48 8.95 14.32
C LEU A 22 -5.06 8.45 14.57
N HIS A 23 -4.71 7.30 14.00
CA HIS A 23 -3.35 6.77 14.06
C HIS A 23 -2.32 7.75 13.47
N ALA A 24 -2.61 8.34 12.30
CA ALA A 24 -1.71 9.32 11.68
C ALA A 24 -1.52 10.57 12.54
N PHE A 25 -2.59 11.10 13.15
CA PHE A 25 -2.51 12.25 14.05
C PHE A 25 -1.72 11.93 15.32
N LEU A 26 -2.01 10.80 15.98
CA LEU A 26 -1.29 10.38 17.19
C LEU A 26 0.20 10.17 16.91
N HIS A 27 0.53 9.50 15.80
CA HIS A 27 1.91 9.27 15.41
C HIS A 27 2.62 10.58 15.03
N GLY A 28 1.93 11.50 14.35
CA GLY A 28 2.46 12.84 14.06
C GLY A 28 2.76 13.64 15.33
N ILE A 29 1.89 13.61 16.34
CA ILE A 29 2.13 14.25 17.64
C ILE A 29 3.35 13.63 18.34
N ALA A 30 3.47 12.30 18.33
CA ALA A 30 4.62 11.62 18.91
C ALA A 30 5.94 12.00 18.21
N LEU A 31 5.95 12.09 16.89
CA LEU A 31 7.11 12.53 16.10
C LEU A 31 7.49 13.98 16.41
N LEU A 32 6.51 14.89 16.52
CA LEU A 32 6.75 16.28 16.89
C LEU A 32 7.34 16.42 18.29
N ALA A 33 6.82 15.67 19.27
CA ALA A 33 7.37 15.63 20.63
C ALA A 33 8.80 15.10 20.65
N LEU A 34 9.08 14.05 19.87
CA LEU A 34 10.42 13.48 19.72
C LEU A 34 11.39 14.48 19.09
N PHE A 35 10.98 15.19 18.03
CA PHE A 35 11.82 16.22 17.40
C PHE A 35 12.06 17.41 18.32
N TYR A 36 11.07 17.83 19.11
CA TYR A 36 11.26 18.89 20.11
C TYR A 36 12.28 18.47 21.18
N TYR A 37 12.17 17.25 21.70
CA TYR A 37 13.14 16.70 22.64
C TYR A 37 14.54 16.63 22.04
N ARG A 38 14.68 16.18 20.78
CA ARG A 38 15.97 16.10 20.10
C ARG A 38 16.60 17.46 19.82
N LEU A 39 15.80 18.46 19.45
CA LEU A 39 16.29 19.80 19.18
C LEU A 39 16.77 20.49 20.48
N THR A 40 16.04 20.30 21.58
CA THR A 40 16.44 20.81 22.89
C THR A 40 17.71 20.12 23.42
N SER A 41 17.85 18.80 23.26
CA SER A 41 19.10 18.11 23.63
C SER A 41 20.29 18.53 22.76
N LEU A 42 20.08 18.70 21.45
CA LEU A 42 21.14 19.16 20.54
C LEU A 42 21.62 20.57 20.91
N THR A 43 20.70 21.50 21.17
CA THR A 43 21.05 22.87 21.60
C THR A 43 21.79 22.89 22.94
N GLN A 44 21.42 22.03 23.88
CA GLN A 44 22.14 21.87 25.16
C GLN A 44 23.57 21.33 24.96
N ILE A 45 23.76 20.34 24.08
CA ILE A 45 25.09 19.77 23.76
C ILE A 45 25.99 20.83 23.10
N ILE A 46 25.44 21.61 22.17
CA ILE A 46 26.17 22.71 21.52
C ILE A 46 26.59 23.76 22.55
N LYS A 47 25.70 24.13 23.48
CA LYS A 47 26.00 25.09 24.54
C LYS A 47 27.10 24.61 25.49
N ASN A 48 27.13 23.31 25.81
CA ASN A 48 28.13 22.73 26.72
C ASN A 48 29.47 22.39 26.03
N LYS A 49 29.63 22.67 24.73
CA LYS A 49 30.84 22.35 23.93
C LYS A 49 31.31 20.90 24.02
N ASN A 50 30.40 19.95 24.25
CA ASN A 50 30.74 18.52 24.32
C ASN A 50 30.87 17.93 22.91
N THR A 51 32.06 18.05 22.31
CA THR A 51 32.36 17.62 20.94
C THR A 51 32.21 16.11 20.70
N THR A 52 32.48 15.29 21.71
CA THR A 52 32.38 13.81 21.63
C THR A 52 30.95 13.29 21.48
N LEU A 53 29.97 14.02 22.03
CA LEU A 53 28.55 13.62 22.03
C LEU A 53 27.75 14.19 20.86
N LEU A 54 28.31 15.15 20.11
CA LEU A 54 27.61 15.84 19.03
C LEU A 54 27.44 14.94 17.80
N LEU A 55 28.50 14.26 17.37
CA LEU A 55 28.49 13.40 16.19
C LEU A 55 27.43 12.28 16.23
N PRO A 56 27.35 11.44 17.29
CA PRO A 56 26.33 10.39 17.36
C PRO A 56 24.91 10.98 17.44
N HIS A 57 24.73 12.12 18.10
CA HIS A 57 23.42 12.76 18.24
C HIS A 57 22.89 13.29 16.91
N VAL A 58 23.76 13.90 16.09
CA VAL A 58 23.41 14.36 14.74
C VAL A 58 23.09 13.20 13.82
N LEU A 59 23.86 12.11 13.88
CA LEU A 59 23.61 10.91 13.06
C LEU A 59 22.23 10.30 13.38
N ILE A 60 21.90 10.14 14.66
CA ILE A 60 20.59 9.65 15.10
C ILE A 60 19.48 10.58 14.62
N PHE A 61 19.66 11.89 14.78
CA PHE A 61 18.67 12.88 14.35
C PHE A 61 18.40 12.82 12.83
N ILE A 62 19.45 12.66 12.01
CA ILE A 62 19.31 12.49 10.55
C ILE A 62 18.54 11.19 10.24
N SER A 63 18.85 10.10 10.92
CA SER A 63 18.12 8.83 10.74
C SER A 63 16.64 8.96 11.10
N GLU A 64 16.32 9.65 12.20
CA GLU A 64 14.95 9.90 12.64
C GLU A 64 14.19 10.79 11.63
N LEU A 65 14.85 11.81 11.05
CA LEU A 65 14.29 12.64 9.98
C LEU A 65 13.96 11.83 8.72
N ILE A 66 14.88 10.99 8.25
CA ILE A 66 14.67 10.14 7.07
C ILE A 66 13.51 9.18 7.31
N LEU A 67 13.48 8.52 8.48
CA LEU A 67 12.40 7.59 8.82
C LEU A 67 11.04 8.30 8.91
N SER A 68 10.99 9.48 9.54
CA SER A 68 9.79 10.31 9.59
C SER A 68 9.35 10.77 8.20
N PHE A 69 10.28 11.07 7.30
CA PHE A 69 9.98 11.45 5.93
C PHE A 69 9.37 10.29 5.13
N ILE A 70 9.96 9.09 5.24
CA ILE A 70 9.40 7.86 4.64
C ILE A 70 7.99 7.61 5.19
N TRP A 71 7.80 7.77 6.50
CA TRP A 71 6.48 7.64 7.10
C TRP A 71 5.48 8.67 6.54
N LEU A 72 5.88 9.92 6.36
CA LEU A 72 5.04 10.98 5.80
C LEU A 72 4.62 10.65 4.36
N LEU A 73 5.55 10.18 3.53
CA LEU A 73 5.28 9.72 2.16
C LEU A 73 4.33 8.51 2.11
N SER A 74 4.25 7.73 3.18
CA SER A 74 3.33 6.60 3.28
C SER A 74 1.90 6.98 3.69
N GLN A 75 1.64 8.22 4.14
CA GLN A 75 0.31 8.65 4.61
C GLN A 75 -0.75 8.79 3.50
N PRO A 76 -0.44 9.31 2.29
CA PRO A 76 -1.43 9.50 1.23
C PRO A 76 -2.19 8.22 0.87
N SER A 77 -1.50 7.07 0.82
CA SER A 77 -2.12 5.77 0.50
C SER A 77 -3.10 5.30 1.58
N LYS A 78 -2.88 5.70 2.84
CA LYS A 78 -3.72 5.31 3.99
C LYS A 78 -4.85 6.30 4.27
N TRP A 79 -4.78 7.51 3.73
CA TRP A 79 -5.71 8.61 4.04
C TRP A 79 -7.14 8.38 3.55
N LYS A 80 -7.31 7.68 2.42
CA LYS A 80 -8.60 7.36 1.83
C LYS A 80 -8.59 5.95 1.22
N PRO A 81 -8.83 4.89 2.02
CA PRO A 81 -8.91 3.54 1.50
C PRO A 81 -10.20 3.39 0.68
N ILE A 82 -10.07 3.36 -0.64
CA ILE A 82 -11.16 3.11 -1.58
C ILE A 82 -11.20 1.61 -1.87
N VAL A 83 -12.37 1.00 -1.69
CA VAL A 83 -12.62 -0.41 -2.01
C VAL A 83 -13.53 -0.47 -3.24
N ARG A 84 -13.19 -1.36 -4.18
CA ARG A 84 -14.03 -1.66 -5.34
C ARG A 84 -14.84 -2.92 -5.07
N THR A 85 -16.15 -2.82 -5.23
CA THR A 85 -17.04 -3.99 -5.31
C THR A 85 -17.43 -4.22 -6.76
N VAL A 86 -17.47 -5.48 -7.17
CA VAL A 86 -17.91 -5.91 -8.51
C VAL A 86 -19.16 -6.76 -8.36
N TYR A 87 -20.04 -6.69 -9.34
CA TYR A 87 -21.30 -7.42 -9.38
C TYR A 87 -21.37 -8.29 -10.64
N PRO A 88 -20.69 -9.45 -10.67
CA PRO A 88 -20.67 -10.34 -11.83
C PRO A 88 -22.07 -10.78 -12.25
N GLU A 89 -23.00 -10.88 -11.31
CA GLU A 89 -24.40 -11.27 -11.54
C GLU A 89 -25.19 -10.26 -12.40
N ARG A 90 -24.65 -9.05 -12.59
CA ARG A 90 -25.27 -7.99 -13.40
C ARG A 90 -24.66 -7.91 -14.79
N LEU A 91 -23.68 -8.75 -15.10
CA LEU A 91 -23.08 -8.79 -16.43
C LEU A 91 -24.11 -9.23 -17.47
N PRO A 92 -23.98 -8.76 -18.72
CA PRO A 92 -24.78 -9.27 -19.81
C PRO A 92 -24.48 -10.77 -20.02
N GLY A 93 -25.42 -11.49 -20.65
CA GLY A 93 -25.21 -12.92 -20.97
C GLY A 93 -23.96 -13.16 -21.81
N ASP A 94 -23.45 -14.40 -21.74
CA ASP A 94 -22.13 -14.81 -22.24
C ASP A 94 -21.87 -14.45 -23.70
N GLU A 95 -22.90 -14.41 -24.53
CA GLU A 95 -22.84 -14.03 -25.95
C GLU A 95 -22.31 -12.61 -26.20
N LYS A 96 -22.38 -11.72 -25.20
CA LYS A 96 -21.94 -10.31 -25.29
C LYS A 96 -20.59 -10.06 -24.65
N LEU A 97 -19.92 -11.10 -24.17
CA LEU A 97 -18.61 -11.00 -23.55
C LEU A 97 -17.50 -10.90 -24.61
N PRO A 98 -16.44 -10.10 -24.39
CA PRO A 98 -15.33 -9.96 -25.34
C PRO A 98 -14.43 -11.21 -25.37
N SER A 99 -13.77 -11.50 -26.48
CA SER A 99 -12.73 -12.54 -26.49
C SER A 99 -11.56 -12.17 -25.56
N ILE A 100 -11.01 -13.15 -24.83
CA ILE A 100 -9.89 -12.97 -23.90
C ILE A 100 -8.74 -13.90 -24.28
N ASP A 101 -7.52 -13.36 -24.33
CA ASP A 101 -6.28 -14.13 -24.48
C ASP A 101 -5.59 -14.30 -23.11
N VAL A 102 -5.27 -15.54 -22.73
CA VAL A 102 -4.54 -15.85 -21.50
C VAL A 102 -3.09 -16.21 -21.82
N PHE A 103 -2.15 -15.36 -21.42
CA PHE A 103 -0.72 -15.59 -21.61
C PHE A 103 -0.09 -16.23 -20.37
N VAL A 104 0.55 -17.39 -20.56
CA VAL A 104 1.38 -18.06 -19.54
C VAL A 104 2.84 -17.98 -19.96
N CYS A 105 3.59 -17.07 -19.36
CA CYS A 105 5.01 -16.88 -19.66
C CYS A 105 5.87 -17.68 -18.68
N THR A 106 6.80 -18.47 -19.20
CA THR A 106 7.82 -19.17 -18.40
C THR A 106 9.22 -18.74 -18.83
N ALA A 107 10.13 -18.57 -17.87
CA ALA A 107 11.47 -18.06 -18.13
C ALA A 107 12.55 -19.15 -18.11
N ASP A 108 12.44 -20.12 -17.21
CA ASP A 108 13.43 -21.20 -17.03
C ASP A 108 12.76 -22.47 -16.48
N PRO A 109 12.70 -23.58 -17.24
CA PRO A 109 12.10 -24.84 -16.80
C PRO A 109 12.72 -25.44 -15.54
N SER A 110 13.97 -25.07 -15.21
CA SER A 110 14.69 -25.56 -14.03
C SER A 110 14.24 -24.86 -12.75
N LYS A 111 13.91 -23.56 -12.85
CA LYS A 111 13.44 -22.72 -11.73
C LYS A 111 11.92 -22.75 -11.59
N GLU A 112 11.21 -23.01 -12.69
CA GLU A 112 9.76 -23.10 -12.76
C GLU A 112 9.36 -24.52 -13.18
N PRO A 113 9.18 -25.45 -12.22
CA PRO A 113 8.90 -26.84 -12.53
C PRO A 113 7.69 -26.99 -13.45
N CYS A 114 7.81 -27.79 -14.51
CA CYS A 114 6.77 -27.98 -15.52
C CYS A 114 5.41 -28.36 -14.92
N LEU A 115 5.38 -29.12 -13.82
CA LEU A 115 4.14 -29.48 -13.13
C LEU A 115 3.39 -28.26 -12.59
N LYS A 116 4.12 -27.28 -12.04
CA LYS A 116 3.53 -26.05 -11.50
C LYS A 116 2.97 -25.19 -12.63
N VAL A 117 3.69 -25.10 -13.75
CA VAL A 117 3.24 -24.41 -14.96
C VAL A 117 1.99 -25.08 -15.53
N MET A 118 1.99 -26.42 -15.61
CA MET A 118 0.86 -27.20 -16.10
C MET A 118 -0.40 -26.95 -15.26
N ASN A 119 -0.27 -26.85 -13.93
CA ASN A 119 -1.41 -26.51 -13.07
C ASN A 119 -1.97 -25.12 -13.36
N THR A 120 -1.11 -24.13 -13.66
CA THR A 120 -1.56 -22.80 -14.09
C THR A 120 -2.28 -22.85 -15.44
N VAL A 121 -1.77 -23.62 -16.40
CA VAL A 121 -2.42 -23.80 -17.71
C VAL A 121 -3.78 -24.47 -17.57
N ILE A 122 -3.87 -25.58 -16.82
CA ILE A 122 -5.14 -26.27 -16.58
C ILE A 122 -6.13 -25.34 -15.85
N SER A 123 -5.67 -24.57 -14.86
CA SER A 123 -6.51 -23.61 -14.15
C SER A 123 -7.02 -22.49 -15.08
N ALA A 124 -6.24 -22.07 -16.08
CA ALA A 124 -6.68 -21.08 -17.06
C ALA A 124 -7.69 -21.67 -18.06
N LEU A 125 -7.49 -22.92 -18.48
CA LEU A 125 -8.41 -23.65 -19.35
C LEU A 125 -9.75 -23.97 -18.68
N ALA A 126 -9.77 -24.05 -17.34
CA ALA A 126 -10.96 -24.31 -16.54
C ALA A 126 -11.69 -23.03 -16.08
N LEU A 127 -11.39 -21.87 -16.65
CA LEU A 127 -12.12 -20.63 -16.37
C LEU A 127 -13.56 -20.75 -16.88
N ASP A 128 -14.52 -20.29 -16.08
CA ASP A 128 -15.93 -20.20 -16.44
C ASP A 128 -16.15 -18.99 -17.37
N TYR A 129 -15.75 -19.16 -18.64
CA TYR A 129 -15.83 -18.16 -19.69
C TYR A 129 -16.25 -18.82 -21.01
N PRO A 130 -17.08 -18.19 -21.85
CA PRO A 130 -17.46 -18.75 -23.14
C PRO A 130 -16.23 -19.04 -24.01
N SER A 131 -16.18 -20.25 -24.56
CA SER A 131 -15.16 -20.75 -25.49
C SER A 131 -15.52 -20.57 -26.94
#